data_AF-A0A949UM31-F1
#
_entry.id   AF-A0A949UM31-F1
#
_cell.length_a   1.000
_cell.length_b   1.000
_cell.length_c   1.000
_cell.angle_alpha   90.00
_cell.angle_beta   90.00
_cell.angle_gamma   90.00
#
_symmetry.space_group_name_H-M   'P 1'
#
loop_
_entity.id
_entity.type
_entity.pdbx_description
1 polymer ?
#
loop_
_entity_poly.entity_id
_entity_poly.type
_entity_poly.pdbx_seq_one_letter_code
_entity_poly.pdbx_strand_id
1 'polypeptide(L)'
;MKNWIMNLFGRGSPGSMSCRQVGAVLQDYLDGQIDSERAQRIEEHLEECRRCGMEAETYERIKATLAAQRTELPAESVERLRDFGKRLAAGDDPSVP
;
A
#
# COMPACT_ATOMS: atom_id res chain seq x y z
N MET A 1 -2.02 -23.11 -1.36
CA MET A 1 -3.38 -23.48 -1.80
C MET A 1 -4.13 -22.20 -2.16
N LYS A 2 -3.96 -21.69 -3.39
CA LYS A 2 -4.82 -20.67 -3.98
C LYS A 2 -5.04 -21.09 -5.43
N ASN A 3 -6.06 -21.93 -5.57
CA ASN A 3 -6.59 -22.45 -6.81
C ASN A 3 -7.39 -21.30 -7.44
N TRP A 4 -7.25 -21.03 -8.73
CA TRP A 4 -8.38 -20.90 -9.67
C TRP A 4 -7.95 -20.42 -11.06
N ILE A 5 -8.33 -21.27 -12.00
CA ILE A 5 -8.09 -21.27 -13.42
C ILE A 5 -9.30 -20.59 -14.09
N MET A 6 -9.00 -19.71 -15.06
CA MET A 6 -9.87 -19.19 -16.13
C MET A 6 -11.08 -18.31 -15.75
N ASN A 7 -10.97 -17.02 -16.07
CA ASN A 7 -12.00 -16.38 -16.89
C ASN A 7 -11.38 -15.26 -17.75
N LEU A 8 -11.65 -15.34 -19.05
CA LEU A 8 -11.29 -14.39 -20.09
C LEU A 8 -12.56 -13.62 -20.48
N PHE A 9 -12.39 -12.33 -20.73
CA PHE A 9 -13.39 -11.32 -21.15
C PHE A 9 -14.10 -10.57 -20.04
N GLY A 10 -13.62 -9.34 -19.84
CA GLY A 10 -14.22 -8.34 -18.98
C GLY A 10 -15.59 -7.87 -19.47
N ARG A 11 -16.56 -7.95 -18.58
CA ARG A 11 -17.65 -6.98 -18.44
C ARG A 11 -17.95 -6.93 -16.95
N GLY A 12 -17.57 -5.83 -16.30
CA GLY A 12 -17.81 -5.60 -14.89
C GLY A 12 -19.30 -5.64 -14.58
N SER A 13 -19.66 -6.28 -13.48
CA SER A 13 -21.02 -6.27 -12.94
C SER A 13 -21.39 -4.83 -12.55
N PRO A 14 -22.65 -4.37 -12.76
CA PRO A 14 -23.08 -3.03 -12.35
C PRO A 14 -23.08 -2.94 -10.81
N GLY A 15 -21.93 -2.59 -10.25
CA GLY A 15 -21.65 -2.59 -8.81
C GLY A 15 -20.16 -2.74 -8.49
N SER A 16 -19.37 -3.34 -9.37
CA SER A 16 -17.92 -3.50 -9.19
C SER A 16 -17.12 -2.37 -9.83
N MET A 17 -15.98 -2.02 -9.23
CA MET A 17 -15.10 -0.96 -9.74
C MET A 17 -14.59 -1.29 -11.14
N SER A 18 -14.44 -0.29 -12.00
CA SER A 18 -13.78 -0.46 -13.30
C SER A 18 -12.26 -0.52 -13.15
N CYS A 19 -11.56 -1.16 -14.11
CA CYS A 19 -10.09 -1.19 -14.11
C CYS A 19 -9.46 0.21 -14.07
N ARG A 20 -10.12 1.22 -14.68
CA ARG A 20 -9.66 2.62 -14.64
C ARG A 20 -9.74 3.18 -13.23
N GLN A 21 -10.85 2.93 -12.53
CA GLN A 21 -11.03 3.38 -11.15
C GLN A 21 -10.04 2.68 -10.21
N VAL A 22 -9.83 1.37 -10.38
CA VAL A 22 -8.83 0.62 -9.59
C VAL A 22 -7.43 1.13 -9.86
N GLY A 23 -7.02 1.27 -11.12
CA GLY A 23 -5.67 1.76 -11.47
C GLY A 23 -5.38 3.16 -10.91
N ALA A 24 -6.39 4.02 -10.81
CA ALA A 24 -6.24 5.36 -10.24
C ALA A 24 -5.95 5.38 -8.73
N VAL A 25 -6.28 4.31 -8.00
CA VAL A 25 -6.17 4.24 -6.54
C VAL A 25 -5.34 3.04 -6.06
N LEU A 26 -4.73 2.30 -7.00
CA LEU A 26 -4.05 1.05 -6.72
C LEU A 26 -2.85 1.26 -5.78
N GLN A 27 -2.09 2.35 -5.95
CA GLN A 27 -0.95 2.65 -5.07
C GLN A 27 -1.42 2.97 -3.65
N ASP A 28 -2.42 3.86 -3.50
CA ASP A 28 -3.00 4.19 -2.20
C ASP A 28 -3.53 2.94 -1.48
N TYR A 29 -4.15 2.01 -2.21
CA TYR A 29 -4.59 0.71 -1.68
C TYR A 29 -3.40 -0.12 -1.19
N LEU A 30 -2.36 -0.28 -2.03
CA LEU A 30 -1.16 -1.04 -1.68
C LEU A 30 -0.39 -0.42 -0.50
N ASP A 31 -0.51 0.89 -0.28
CA ASP A 31 0.08 1.64 0.83
C ASP A 31 -0.81 1.68 2.08
N GLY A 32 -2.01 1.10 2.03
CA GLY A 32 -2.95 1.08 3.15
C GLY A 32 -3.59 2.45 3.44
N GLN A 33 -3.66 3.34 2.46
CA GLN A 33 -4.19 4.70 2.56
C GLN A 33 -5.63 4.84 2.03
N ILE A 34 -6.34 3.73 1.91
CA ILE A 34 -7.72 3.65 1.44
C ILE A 34 -8.62 3.17 2.58
N ASP A 35 -9.84 3.70 2.69
CA ASP A 35 -10.83 3.23 3.67
C ASP A 35 -11.27 1.78 3.41
N SER A 36 -11.76 1.11 4.44
CA SER A 36 -12.08 -0.33 4.39
C SER A 36 -13.13 -0.69 3.34
N GLU A 37 -14.13 0.17 3.11
CA GLU A 37 -15.19 -0.09 2.12
C GLU A 37 -14.64 -0.05 0.69
N ARG A 38 -13.77 0.92 0.40
CA ARG A 38 -13.08 0.99 -0.90
C ARG A 38 -12.04 -0.12 -1.06
N ALA A 39 -11.33 -0.47 0.01
CA ALA A 39 -10.35 -1.56 -0.02
C ALA A 39 -11.00 -2.89 -0.43
N GLN A 40 -12.16 -3.21 0.15
CA GLN A 40 -12.91 -4.42 -0.21
C GLN A 40 -13.29 -4.45 -1.69
N ARG A 41 -13.81 -3.35 -2.25
CA ARG A 41 -14.18 -3.28 -3.68
C ARG A 41 -12.99 -3.39 -4.62
N ILE A 42 -11.81 -2.92 -4.18
CA ILE A 42 -10.56 -3.08 -4.93
C ILE A 42 -10.14 -4.55 -4.88
N GLU A 43 -10.14 -5.17 -3.70
CA GLU A 43 -9.80 -6.58 -3.52
C GLU A 43 -10.66 -7.50 -4.41
N GLU A 44 -11.98 -7.32 -4.38
CA GLU A 44 -12.93 -8.04 -5.26
C GLU A 44 -12.55 -7.89 -6.75
N HIS A 45 -12.20 -6.67 -7.19
CA HIS A 45 -11.77 -6.46 -8.58
C HIS A 45 -10.43 -7.13 -8.90
N LEU A 46 -9.46 -7.10 -7.99
CA LEU A 46 -8.14 -7.70 -8.20
C LEU A 46 -8.24 -9.23 -8.32
N GLU A 47 -9.17 -9.86 -7.60
CA GLU A 47 -9.47 -11.29 -7.70
C GLU A 47 -10.13 -11.66 -9.04
N GLU A 48 -11.03 -10.81 -9.54
CA GLU A 48 -11.78 -11.08 -10.78
C GLU A 48 -11.03 -10.67 -12.06
N CYS A 49 -10.17 -9.65 -11.99
CA CYS A 49 -9.49 -9.08 -13.15
C CYS A 49 -8.00 -9.43 -13.18
N ARG A 50 -7.64 -10.44 -13.97
CA ARG A 50 -6.25 -10.88 -14.18
C ARG A 50 -5.27 -9.73 -14.46
N ARG A 51 -5.66 -8.75 -15.29
CA ARG A 51 -4.78 -7.62 -15.63
C ARG A 51 -4.44 -6.78 -14.39
N CYS A 52 -5.46 -6.40 -13.61
CA CYS A 52 -5.27 -5.58 -12.43
C CYS A 52 -4.59 -6.37 -11.31
N GLY A 53 -4.91 -7.67 -11.14
CA GLY A 53 -4.20 -8.54 -10.20
C GLY A 53 -2.71 -8.67 -10.50
N MET A 54 -2.32 -8.86 -11.77
CA MET A 54 -0.89 -8.90 -12.16
C MET A 54 -0.18 -7.55 -11.94
N GLU A 55 -0.88 -6.44 -12.15
CA GLU A 55 -0.34 -5.11 -11.89
C GLU A 55 -0.09 -4.91 -10.38
N ALA A 56 -1.05 -5.29 -9.53
CA ALA A 56 -0.90 -5.27 -8.07
C ALA A 56 0.29 -6.13 -7.61
N GLU A 57 0.36 -7.39 -8.05
CA GLU A 57 1.46 -8.30 -7.72
C GLU A 57 2.83 -7.76 -8.13
N THR A 58 2.90 -7.07 -9.29
CA THR A 58 4.13 -6.45 -9.77
C THR A 58 4.59 -5.35 -8.80
N TYR A 59 3.69 -4.47 -8.37
CA TYR A 59 4.01 -3.43 -7.41
C TYR A 59 4.37 -3.99 -6.04
N GLU A 60 3.65 -5.01 -5.54
CA GLU A 60 3.98 -5.70 -4.29
C GLU A 60 5.40 -6.28 -4.33
N ARG A 61 5.78 -6.94 -5.44
CA ARG A 61 7.13 -7.48 -5.61
C ARG A 61 8.20 -6.39 -5.64
N ILE A 62 7.93 -5.26 -6.30
CA ILE A 62 8.82 -4.09 -6.28
C ILE A 62 8.98 -3.58 -4.84
N LYS A 63 7.87 -3.36 -4.12
CA LYS A 63 7.87 -2.90 -2.72
C LYS A 63 8.65 -3.85 -1.82
N ALA A 64 8.43 -5.16 -1.94
CA ALA A 64 9.14 -6.18 -1.18
C ALA A 64 10.66 -6.16 -1.47
N THR A 65 11.04 -5.99 -2.74
CA THR A 65 12.45 -5.93 -3.16
C THR A 65 13.15 -4.68 -2.63
N LEU A 66 12.47 -3.54 -2.60
CA LEU A 66 12.98 -2.30 -2.01
C LEU A 66 13.08 -2.41 -0.49
N ALA A 67 12.06 -2.97 0.16
CA ALA A 67 12.05 -3.19 1.60
C ALA A 67 13.16 -4.15 2.05
N ALA A 68 13.46 -5.18 1.28
CA ALA A 68 14.54 -6.12 1.56
C ALA A 68 15.94 -5.49 1.46
N GLN A 69 16.10 -4.40 0.71
CA GLN A 69 17.35 -3.66 0.62
C GLN A 69 17.50 -2.60 1.72
N ARG A 70 16.50 -2.44 2.59
CA ARG A 70 16.54 -1.47 3.67
C ARG A 70 17.65 -1.84 4.64
N THR A 71 18.63 -0.95 4.79
CA THR A 71 19.65 -1.05 5.84
C THR A 71 19.00 -0.87 7.21
N GLU A 72 19.41 -1.69 8.18
CA GLU A 72 19.03 -1.47 9.56
C GLU A 72 19.58 -0.12 10.04
N LEU A 73 18.69 0.73 10.53
CA LEU A 73 19.09 1.98 11.15
C LEU A 73 19.64 1.67 12.55
N PRO A 74 20.77 2.26 12.96
CA PRO A 74 21.26 2.13 14.33
C PRO A 74 20.17 2.52 15.33
N ALA A 75 19.95 1.70 16.35
CA ALA A 75 18.88 1.90 17.33
C ALA A 75 18.95 3.29 17.98
N GLU A 76 20.16 3.77 18.24
CA GLU A 76 20.47 5.12 18.75
C GLU A 76 19.91 6.25 17.86
N SER A 77 19.85 6.05 16.53
CA SER A 77 19.34 7.06 15.62
C SER A 77 17.81 7.13 15.68
N VAL A 78 17.16 5.98 15.83
CA VAL A 78 15.70 5.92 16.04
C VAL A 78 15.33 6.52 17.39
N GLU A 79 16.10 6.23 18.45
CA GLU A 79 15.88 6.79 19.78
C GLU A 79 16.01 8.31 19.79
N ARG A 80 17.10 8.85 19.21
CA ARG A 80 17.28 10.31 19.08
C ARG A 80 16.14 10.97 18.32
N LEU A 81 15.66 10.36 17.24
CA LEU A 81 14.51 10.88 16.48
C LEU A 81 13.22 10.87 17.30
N ARG A 82 12.99 9.83 18.11
CA ARG A 82 11.83 9.77 19.02
C ARG A 82 11.88 10.85 20.08
N ASP A 83 13.03 11.07 20.70
CA ASP A 83 13.19 12.09 21.74
C ASP A 83 13.07 13.50 21.17
N PHE A 84 13.64 13.74 19.98
CA PHE A 84 13.41 14.97 19.24
C PHE A 84 11.92 15.20 18.96
N GLY A 85 11.19 14.18 18.51
CA GLY A 85 9.75 14.26 18.30
C GLY A 85 8.94 14.60 19.56
N LYS A 86 9.32 14.04 20.72
CA LYS A 86 8.69 14.37 22.02
C LYS A 86 8.89 15.84 22.39
N ARG A 87 10.12 16.37 22.21
CA ARG A 87 10.44 17.77 22.48
C ARG A 87 9.64 18.72 21.59
N LEU A 88 9.56 18.43 20.29
CA LEU A 88 8.72 19.19 19.36
C LEU A 88 7.24 19.19 19.77
N ALA A 89 6.69 18.03 20.17
CA ALA A 89 5.31 17.93 20.62
C ALA A 89 5.04 18.68 21.93
N ALA A 90 6.07 18.81 22.79
CA ALA A 90 6.01 19.60 24.02
C ALA A 90 6.12 21.13 23.78
N GLY A 91 6.42 21.56 22.56
CA GLY A 91 6.62 22.97 22.22
C GLY A 91 8.00 23.51 22.59
N ASP A 92 8.96 22.64 22.93
CA ASP A 92 10.35 23.04 23.12
C ASP A 92 10.95 23.42 21.77
N ASP A 93 11.56 24.59 21.68
CA ASP A 93 12.38 24.96 20.51
C ASP A 93 13.69 24.17 20.56
N PRO A 94 13.92 23.19 19.65
CA PRO A 94 15.13 22.39 19.68
C PRO A 94 16.36 23.13 19.13
N SER A 95 16.20 24.37 18.65
CA SER A 95 17.30 25.23 18.19
C SER A 95 17.92 26.10 19.28
N VAL A 96 17.34 26.12 20.49
CA VAL A 96 17.89 26.83 21.67
C VAL A 96 18.70 25.84 22.52
N PRO A 97 19.98 26.14 22.83
CA PRO A 97 20.90 25.24 23.52
C PRO A 97 20.50 24.92 24.97
#